data_AF-A0A524H4U0-F1
#
_entry.id   AF-A0A524H4U0-F1
#
_cell.length_a   1.000
_cell.length_b   1.000
_cell.length_c   1.000
_cell.angle_alpha   90.00
_cell.angle_beta   90.00
_cell.angle_gamma   90.00
#
_symmetry.space_group_name_H-M   'P 1'
#
loop_
_entity.id
_entity.type
_entity.pdbx_description
1 polymer ?
#
loop_
_entity_poly.entity_id
_entity_poly.type
_entity_poly.pdbx_seq_one_letter_code
_entity_poly.pdbx_strand_id
1 'polypeptide(L)'
;MKTRWVFLLVISAFLCNISVAAEEVRFEKIVLDKTFRAEGIAVGDVNHDGKLDILTGDVWYAAPDWKMHELRPVGQYDGSKNYSNCFANFAQDVNGDGWIDSNVIG
;
A
#
# COMPACT_ATOMS: atom_id res chain seq x y z
N MET A 1 16.93 27.49 -49.15
CA MET A 1 16.57 27.57 -47.72
C MET A 1 15.25 26.89 -47.36
N LYS A 2 14.26 26.71 -48.25
CA LYS A 2 12.94 26.15 -47.90
C LYS A 2 12.88 24.62 -47.71
N THR A 3 13.82 23.87 -48.28
CA THR A 3 13.85 22.39 -48.26
C THR A 3 14.45 21.77 -46.99
N ARG A 4 15.32 22.49 -46.24
CA ARG A 4 15.92 21.97 -44.98
C ARG A 4 14.90 21.88 -43.83
N TRP A 5 13.91 22.77 -43.80
CA TRP A 5 12.88 22.80 -42.76
C TRP A 5 11.82 21.71 -42.95
N VAL A 6 11.51 21.38 -44.21
CA VAL A 6 10.60 20.26 -44.53
C VAL A 6 11.22 18.93 -44.10
N PHE A 7 12.51 18.72 -44.34
CA PHE A 7 13.22 17.50 -43.93
C PHE A 7 13.26 17.33 -42.39
N LEU A 8 13.48 18.41 -41.64
CA LEU A 8 13.47 18.39 -40.17
C LEU A 8 12.08 18.10 -39.59
N LEU A 9 11.01 18.62 -40.20
CA LEU A 9 9.63 18.34 -39.79
C LEU A 9 9.22 16.88 -40.05
N VAL A 10 9.67 16.29 -41.16
CA VAL A 10 9.41 14.87 -41.47
C VAL A 10 10.12 13.93 -40.49
N ILE A 11 11.36 14.25 -40.08
CA ILE A 11 12.11 13.46 -39.08
C ILE A 11 11.44 13.57 -37.69
N SER A 12 10.98 14.76 -37.29
CA SER A 12 10.25 14.97 -36.04
C SER A 12 8.93 14.18 -35.98
N ALA A 13 8.22 14.08 -37.11
CA ALA A 13 6.98 13.32 -37.19
C ALA A 13 7.22 11.80 -37.10
N PHE A 14 8.36 11.31 -37.61
CA PHE A 14 8.74 9.89 -37.51
C PHE A 14 9.14 9.47 -36.08
N LEU A 15 9.80 10.34 -35.32
CA LEU A 15 10.20 10.06 -33.93
C LEU A 15 9.03 10.08 -32.93
N CYS A 16 7.88 10.67 -33.28
CA CYS A 16 6.74 10.82 -32.39
C CYS A 16 5.79 9.60 -32.37
N ASN A 17 6.07 8.55 -33.15
CA ASN A 17 5.21 7.37 -33.32
C ASN A 17 5.73 6.10 -32.60
N ILE A 18 6.70 6.23 -31.70
CA ILE A 18 7.16 5.09 -30.90
C ILE A 18 6.19 4.90 -29.72
N SER A 19 5.16 4.09 -29.92
CA SER A 19 4.36 3.56 -28.81
C SER A 19 5.21 2.58 -28.02
N VAL A 20 5.59 2.95 -26.80
CA VAL A 20 6.15 2.00 -25.83
C VAL A 20 5.01 1.09 -25.39
N ALA A 21 5.13 -0.21 -25.69
CA ALA A 21 4.21 -1.20 -25.15
C ALA A 21 4.32 -1.17 -23.62
N ALA A 22 3.17 -1.08 -22.94
CA ALA A 22 3.15 -1.15 -21.48
C ALA A 22 3.76 -2.48 -21.04
N GLU A 23 4.72 -2.42 -20.11
CA GLU A 23 5.30 -3.62 -19.53
C GLU A 23 4.21 -4.43 -18.80
N GLU A 24 4.32 -5.75 -18.86
CA GLU A 24 3.39 -6.65 -18.17
C GLU A 24 3.49 -6.42 -16.66
N VAL A 25 2.34 -6.22 -16.00
CA VAL A 25 2.30 -6.03 -14.55
C VAL A 25 2.76 -7.31 -13.85
N ARG A 26 3.85 -7.24 -13.09
CA ARG A 26 4.37 -8.35 -12.26
C ARG A 26 4.02 -8.11 -10.80
N PHE A 27 3.71 -9.19 -10.10
CA PHE A 27 3.43 -9.17 -8.68
C PHE A 27 4.46 -10.02 -7.93
N GLU A 28 4.97 -9.50 -6.83
CA GLU A 28 5.77 -10.25 -5.86
C GLU A 28 4.89 -10.55 -4.63
N LYS A 29 4.93 -11.80 -4.16
CA LYS A 29 4.24 -12.19 -2.93
C LYS A 29 5.19 -12.03 -1.75
N ILE A 30 4.82 -11.18 -0.80
CA ILE A 30 5.48 -11.05 0.49
C ILE A 30 4.57 -11.64 1.57
N VAL A 31 5.12 -12.48 2.46
CA VAL A 31 4.40 -13.02 3.62
C VAL A 31 4.84 -12.25 4.85
N LEU A 32 3.95 -11.43 5.39
CA LEU A 32 4.21 -10.61 6.58
C LEU A 32 4.06 -11.43 7.86
N ASP A 33 2.93 -12.12 8.00
CA ASP A 33 2.62 -13.01 9.13
C ASP A 33 1.73 -14.15 8.63
N LYS A 34 1.85 -15.32 9.25
CA LYS A 34 1.01 -16.49 8.99
C LYS A 34 -0.11 -16.66 10.02
N THR A 35 -0.08 -15.85 11.08
CA THR A 35 -1.06 -15.85 12.16
C THR A 35 -2.34 -15.15 11.70
N PHE A 36 -3.50 -15.72 12.05
CA PHE A 36 -4.77 -15.02 11.85
C PHE A 36 -4.89 -13.88 12.87
N ARG A 37 -4.67 -12.64 12.42
CA ARG A 37 -4.74 -11.43 13.24
C ARG A 37 -6.13 -10.82 13.26
N ALA A 38 -6.73 -10.67 12.09
CA ALA A 38 -8.04 -10.07 11.90
C ALA A 38 -8.63 -10.44 10.53
N GLU A 39 -9.93 -10.21 10.38
CA GLU A 39 -10.63 -10.22 9.10
C GLU A 39 -10.31 -8.96 8.29
N GLY A 40 -10.26 -7.81 8.97
CA GLY A 40 -10.02 -6.49 8.39
C GLY A 40 -8.54 -6.06 8.40
N ILE A 41 -8.19 -5.21 7.43
CA ILE A 41 -6.90 -4.51 7.36
C ILE A 41 -7.09 -3.04 6.97
N ALA A 42 -6.13 -2.20 7.33
CA ALA A 42 -6.01 -0.83 6.86
C ALA A 42 -4.57 -0.52 6.44
N VAL A 43 -4.38 0.61 5.75
CA VAL A 43 -3.07 1.06 5.26
C VAL A 43 -2.90 2.54 5.58
N GLY A 44 -1.73 2.93 6.09
CA GLY A 44 -1.39 4.32 6.39
C GLY A 44 0.10 4.46 6.74
N ASP A 45 0.65 5.67 6.63
CA ASP A 45 2.02 5.97 7.09
C ASP A 45 1.97 6.22 8.60
N VAL A 46 2.18 5.14 9.38
CA VAL A 46 1.95 5.14 10.83
C VAL A 46 3.09 5.83 11.58
N ASN A 47 4.30 5.76 11.02
CA ASN A 47 5.52 6.26 11.66
C ASN A 47 6.09 7.55 11.02
N HIS A 48 5.41 8.12 10.03
CA HIS A 48 5.79 9.34 9.29
C HIS A 48 7.11 9.21 8.55
N ASP A 49 7.42 8.03 8.04
CA ASP A 49 8.63 7.78 7.25
C ASP A 49 8.40 7.93 5.74
N GLY A 50 7.17 8.25 5.32
CA GLY A 50 6.77 8.40 3.93
C GLY A 50 6.42 7.08 3.23
N LYS A 51 6.41 5.96 3.94
CA LYS A 51 6.01 4.64 3.41
C LYS A 51 4.66 4.23 3.99
N LEU A 52 3.91 3.46 3.20
CA LEU A 52 2.64 2.93 3.64
C LEU A 52 2.85 1.64 4.43
N ASP A 53 2.37 1.65 5.66
CA ASP A 53 2.36 0.52 6.58
C ASP A 53 1.02 -0.21 6.55
N ILE A 54 0.98 -1.41 7.12
CA ILE A 54 -0.25 -2.23 7.19
C ILE A 54 -0.70 -2.35 8.64
N LEU A 55 -1.94 -1.95 8.93
CA LEU A 55 -2.58 -2.14 10.24
C LEU A 55 -3.56 -3.30 10.19
N THR A 56 -3.58 -4.14 11.22
CA THR A 56 -4.51 -5.26 11.34
C THR A 56 -4.84 -5.55 12.80
N GLY A 57 -5.99 -5.03 13.24
CA GLY A 57 -6.51 -5.24 14.60
C GLY A 57 -5.57 -4.74 15.69
N ASP A 58 -4.84 -5.67 16.31
CA ASP A 58 -4.01 -5.39 17.49
C ASP A 58 -2.57 -4.96 17.14
N VAL A 59 -2.17 -5.04 15.87
CA VAL A 59 -0.78 -4.83 15.41
C VAL A 59 -0.69 -4.02 14.12
N TRP A 60 0.49 -3.49 13.81
CA TRP A 60 0.84 -2.95 12.50
C TRP A 60 2.21 -3.45 12.02
N TYR A 61 2.48 -3.41 10.72
CA TYR A 61 3.72 -3.83 10.08
C TYR A 61 4.37 -2.67 9.33
N ALA A 62 5.58 -2.30 9.76
CA ALA A 62 6.30 -1.15 9.23
C ALA A 62 6.98 -1.47 7.89
N ALA A 63 6.74 -0.68 6.85
CA ALA A 63 7.47 -0.81 5.59
C ALA A 63 8.92 -0.27 5.72
N PRO A 64 9.88 -0.80 4.94
CA PRO A 64 9.77 -1.89 3.98
C PRO A 64 10.17 -3.25 4.55
N ASP A 65 10.64 -3.32 5.80
CA ASP A 65 11.13 -4.56 6.42
C ASP A 65 10.01 -5.39 7.06
N TRP A 66 8.79 -4.86 7.09
CA TRP A 66 7.57 -5.44 7.60
C TRP A 66 7.68 -5.86 9.08
N LYS A 67 8.44 -5.09 9.86
CA LYS A 67 8.57 -5.33 11.29
C LYS A 67 7.22 -5.12 11.98
N MET A 68 6.79 -6.11 12.76
CA MET A 68 5.55 -6.02 13.54
C MET A 68 5.74 -5.15 14.78
N HIS A 69 4.72 -4.33 15.06
CA HIS A 69 4.58 -3.51 16.25
C HIS A 69 3.18 -3.69 16.86
N GLU A 70 3.09 -3.66 18.19
CA GLU A 70 1.81 -3.75 18.91
C GLU A 70 1.14 -2.37 19.01
N LEU A 71 -0.17 -2.31 18.75
CA LEU A 71 -1.01 -1.13 19.01
C LEU A 71 -1.73 -1.26 20.36
N ARG A 72 -2.13 -2.48 20.69
CA ARG A 72 -2.79 -2.88 21.94
C ARG A 72 -2.44 -4.34 22.24
N PRO A 73 -2.78 -4.90 23.43
CA PRO A 73 -2.45 -6.29 23.76
C PRO A 73 -2.90 -7.26 22.66
N VAL A 74 -1.95 -8.07 22.18
CA VAL A 74 -2.17 -8.92 21.01
C VAL A 74 -3.02 -10.13 21.35
N GLY A 75 -4.20 -10.21 20.74
CA GLY A 75 -5.08 -11.36 20.86
C GLY A 75 -4.56 -12.60 20.12
N GLN A 76 -5.08 -13.75 20.55
CA GLN A 76 -4.90 -15.02 19.84
C GLN A 76 -6.26 -15.47 19.30
N TYR A 77 -6.35 -15.57 17.98
CA TYR A 77 -7.60 -15.90 17.30
C TYR A 77 -7.41 -17.12 16.39
N ASP A 78 -8.49 -17.88 16.21
CA ASP A 78 -8.56 -18.99 15.27
C ASP A 78 -9.68 -18.70 14.27
N GLY A 79 -9.30 -18.14 13.12
CA GLY A 79 -10.22 -17.76 12.05
C GLY A 79 -10.99 -18.92 11.41
N SER A 80 -10.66 -20.18 11.75
CA SER A 80 -11.44 -21.34 11.35
C SER A 80 -12.61 -21.65 12.29
N LYS A 81 -12.62 -21.08 13.50
CA LYS A 81 -13.60 -21.36 14.55
C LYS A 81 -14.38 -20.14 14.99
N ASN A 82 -13.74 -18.97 15.05
CA ASN A 82 -14.30 -17.74 15.61
C ASN A 82 -13.79 -16.52 14.84
N TYR A 83 -14.36 -15.37 15.18
CA TYR A 83 -13.91 -14.08 14.68
C TYR A 83 -12.82 -13.48 15.57
N SER A 84 -12.03 -12.57 15.01
CA SER A 84 -11.16 -11.70 15.78
C SER A 84 -11.95 -10.56 16.46
N ASN A 85 -11.27 -9.71 17.24
CA ASN A 85 -11.84 -8.45 17.72
C ASN A 85 -11.67 -7.29 16.70
N CYS A 86 -11.59 -7.60 15.41
CA CYS A 86 -11.38 -6.67 14.31
C CYS A 86 -11.98 -7.22 12.99
N PHE A 87 -13.30 -7.11 12.86
CA PHE A 87 -14.00 -7.44 11.62
C PHE A 87 -13.67 -6.46 10.49
N ALA A 88 -13.52 -5.17 10.81
CA ALA A 88 -13.07 -4.13 9.88
C ALA A 88 -12.08 -3.18 10.55
N ASN A 89 -11.13 -2.66 9.76
CA ASN A 89 -10.12 -1.71 10.22
C ASN A 89 -10.05 -0.55 9.22
N PHE A 90 -10.02 0.69 9.72
CA PHE A 90 -9.78 1.89 8.91
C PHE A 90 -8.59 2.67 9.46
N ALA A 91 -7.89 3.39 8.58
CA ALA A 91 -6.77 4.25 8.94
C ALA A 91 -7.10 5.70 8.56
N GLN A 92 -7.09 6.59 9.54
CA GLN A 92 -7.33 8.02 9.34
C GLN A 92 -6.84 8.77 10.57
N ASP A 93 -6.36 10.00 10.41
CA ASP A 93 -6.22 10.97 11.50
C ASP A 93 -7.62 11.41 11.96
N VAL A 94 -8.09 10.86 13.08
CA VAL A 94 -9.45 11.10 13.62
C VAL A 94 -9.45 12.33 14.51
N ASN A 95 -8.38 12.54 15.28
CA ASN A 95 -8.30 13.59 16.27
C ASN A 95 -7.69 14.91 15.71
N GLY A 96 -7.10 14.87 14.52
CA GLY A 96 -6.48 16.00 13.84
C GLY A 96 -5.05 16.33 14.31
N ASP A 97 -4.34 15.40 14.96
CA ASP A 97 -2.98 15.61 15.47
C ASP A 97 -1.88 15.33 14.44
N GLY A 98 -2.28 14.91 13.24
CA GLY A 98 -1.40 14.62 12.13
C GLY A 98 -0.87 13.19 12.11
N TRP A 99 -1.21 12.33 13.07
CA TRP A 99 -0.85 10.90 13.09
C TRP A 99 -1.99 10.03 12.59
N ILE A 100 -1.65 8.89 11.99
CA ILE A 100 -2.64 7.91 11.55
C ILE A 100 -3.19 7.14 12.76
N ASP A 101 -4.49 7.22 12.99
CA ASP A 101 -5.20 6.38 13.97
C ASP A 101 -5.69 5.08 13.34
N SER A 102 -5.58 3.98 14.11
CA SER A 102 -6.20 2.69 13.77
C SER A 102 -7.61 2.60 14.34
N ASN A 103 -8.61 2.64 13.47
CA ASN A 103 -10.02 2.54 13.82
C ASN A 103 -10.51 1.10 13.63
N VAL A 104 -10.72 0.39 14.74
CA VAL A 104 -11.10 -1.03 14.76
C VAL A 104 -12.59 -1.19 15.06
N ILE A 105 -13.28 -1.96 14.21
CA ILE A 105 -14.65 -2.41 14.42
C ILE A 105 -14.62 -3.93 14.62
N GLY A 106 -14.95 -4.38 15.84
CA GLY A 106 -14.97 -5.79 16.25
C GLY A 106 -16.36 -6.40 16.26
#